data_AF-A0A816GK95-F1
#
_entry.id   AF-A0A816GK95-F1
#
_cell.length_a   1.000
_cell.length_b   1.000
_cell.length_c   1.000
_cell.angle_alpha   90.00
_cell.angle_beta   90.00
_cell.angle_gamma   90.00
#
_symmetry.space_group_name_H-M   'P 1'
#
loop_
_entity.id
_entity.type
_entity.pdbx_description
1 polymer ?
#
loop_
_entity_poly.entity_id
_entity_poly.type
_entity_poly.pdbx_seq_one_letter_code
_entity_poly.pdbx_strand_id
1 'polypeptide(L)'
;LRRAKGKVVQDCDVYIARACNMGGWNLPQSKWHNPFSVKQYGRDGALEKFRKHIESNENNLLNDLHELEGKRLGCWCKPKPCHGDILCELFKREIQQLAKNISE
;
A
#
# COMPACT_ATOMS: atom_id res chain seq x y z
N LEU A 1 -4.90 -10.64 4.98
CA LEU A 1 -4.16 -10.96 6.23
C LEU A 1 -5.12 -11.56 7.22
N ARG A 2 -4.95 -12.84 7.58
CA ARG A 2 -5.87 -13.51 8.51
C ARG A 2 -5.17 -14.66 9.23
N ARG A 3 -5.48 -14.83 10.52
CA ARG A 3 -5.12 -16.01 11.30
C ARG A 3 -6.36 -16.75 11.77
N ALA A 4 -6.25 -18.07 11.92
CA ALA A 4 -7.25 -18.92 12.55
C ALA A 4 -6.53 -19.98 13.39
N LYS A 5 -6.94 -20.15 14.66
CA LYS A 5 -6.35 -21.12 15.60
C LYS A 5 -4.80 -21.04 15.65
N GLY A 6 -4.25 -19.83 15.70
CA GLY A 6 -2.81 -19.59 15.75
C GLY A 6 -2.06 -19.72 14.40
N LYS A 7 -2.71 -20.21 13.33
CA LYS A 7 -2.09 -20.37 12.00
C LYS A 7 -2.45 -19.21 11.07
N VAL A 8 -1.52 -18.79 10.22
CA VAL A 8 -1.81 -17.82 9.13
C VAL A 8 -2.61 -18.55 8.05
N VAL A 9 -3.77 -18.00 7.70
CA VAL A 9 -4.69 -18.56 6.68
C VAL A 9 -4.85 -17.66 5.46
N GLN A 10 -4.41 -16.41 5.55
CA GLN A 10 -4.26 -15.53 4.40
C GLN A 10 -3.05 -14.63 4.63
N ASP A 11 -2.02 -14.83 3.81
CA ASP A 11 -0.74 -14.14 3.92
C ASP A 11 -0.52 -13.10 2.81
N CYS A 12 0.52 -12.28 2.95
CA CYS A 12 0.99 -11.32 1.95
C CYS A 12 2.51 -11.36 1.83
N ASP A 13 3.04 -10.94 0.69
CA ASP A 13 4.48 -10.81 0.50
C ASP A 13 5.00 -9.50 1.13
N VAL A 14 4.20 -8.42 1.06
CA VAL A 14 4.55 -7.11 1.61
C VAL A 14 3.42 -6.58 2.47
N TYR A 15 3.69 -6.37 3.76
CA TYR A 15 2.78 -5.65 4.64
C TYR A 15 2.86 -4.14 4.37
N ILE A 16 1.72 -3.50 4.09
CA ILE A 16 1.67 -2.07 3.73
C ILE A 16 0.88 -1.23 4.72
N ALA A 17 0.52 -1.75 5.90
CA ALA A 17 -0.27 -1.01 6.87
C ALA A 17 0.57 -0.52 8.07
N ARG A 18 -0.08 0.18 8.99
CA ARG A 18 0.52 0.65 10.25
C ARG A 18 0.91 -0.53 11.15
N ALA A 19 1.75 -0.29 12.15
CA ALA A 19 2.14 -1.34 13.08
C ALA A 19 0.92 -2.09 13.66
N CYS A 20 1.02 -3.41 13.77
CA CYS A 20 -0.05 -4.27 14.30
C CYS A 20 0.53 -5.28 15.29
N ASN A 21 0.23 -5.05 16.57
CA ASN A 21 0.68 -5.88 17.70
C ASN A 21 -0.49 -6.67 18.34
N MET A 22 -1.63 -6.74 17.66
CA MET A 22 -2.87 -7.36 18.17
C MET A 22 -3.16 -8.69 17.47
N GLY A 23 -3.93 -9.57 18.11
CA GLY A 23 -4.33 -10.85 17.50
C GLY A 23 -3.14 -11.79 17.25
N GLY A 24 -2.09 -11.65 18.04
CA GLY A 24 -0.84 -12.40 17.93
C GLY A 24 0.06 -11.98 16.75
N TRP A 25 -0.24 -10.87 16.08
CA TRP A 25 0.67 -10.25 15.13
C TRP A 25 1.72 -9.43 15.87
N ASN A 26 2.92 -9.34 15.30
CA ASN A 26 3.98 -8.42 15.68
C ASN A 26 4.57 -7.83 14.39
N LEU A 27 3.75 -7.04 13.69
CA LEU A 27 4.09 -6.47 12.40
C LEU A 27 4.51 -5.01 12.58
N PRO A 28 5.74 -4.62 12.20
CA PRO A 28 6.16 -3.22 12.27
C PRO A 28 5.39 -2.36 11.28
N GLN A 29 5.44 -1.04 11.49
CA GLN A 29 4.87 -0.09 10.53
C GLN A 29 5.63 -0.18 9.20
N SER A 30 4.89 -0.30 8.10
CA SER A 30 5.46 -0.29 6.76
C SER A 30 5.84 1.11 6.29
N LYS A 31 6.88 1.25 5.46
CA LYS A 31 7.12 2.52 4.73
C LYS A 31 5.96 2.88 3.80
N TRP A 32 5.22 1.87 3.34
CA TRP A 32 4.05 1.99 2.47
C TRP A 32 2.73 2.25 3.21
N HIS A 33 2.78 2.53 4.51
CA HIS A 33 1.58 2.83 5.29
C HIS A 33 0.96 4.18 4.88
N ASN A 34 -0.36 4.28 4.96
CA ASN A 34 -1.03 5.57 4.81
C ASN A 34 -0.88 6.40 6.10
N PRO A 35 -0.16 7.55 6.09
CA PRO A 35 0.02 8.40 7.27
C PRO A 35 -1.26 9.19 7.61
N PHE A 36 -2.23 9.28 6.69
CA PHE A 36 -3.51 9.93 6.90
C PHE A 36 -4.55 8.94 7.45
N SER A 37 -5.16 9.25 8.58
CA SER A 37 -6.12 8.35 9.22
C SER A 37 -7.53 8.55 8.67
N VAL A 38 -8.26 7.43 8.49
CA VAL A 38 -9.69 7.45 8.13
C VAL A 38 -10.53 8.17 9.18
N LYS A 39 -10.14 8.10 10.46
CA LYS A 39 -10.83 8.79 11.56
C LYS A 39 -10.82 10.31 11.37
N GLN A 40 -9.71 10.86 10.87
CA GLN A 40 -9.54 12.29 10.72
C GLN A 40 -10.07 12.82 9.38
N TYR A 41 -9.85 12.08 8.29
CA TYR A 41 -10.10 12.59 6.93
C TYR A 41 -11.24 11.87 6.20
N GLY A 42 -11.92 10.92 6.85
CA GLY A 42 -12.77 9.97 6.14
C GLY A 42 -11.94 9.02 5.26
N ARG A 43 -12.57 8.03 4.64
CA ARG A 43 -11.86 7.08 3.77
C ARG A 43 -11.34 7.77 2.52
N ASP A 44 -12.22 8.47 1.82
CA ASP A 44 -11.89 9.05 0.52
C ASP A 44 -10.87 10.19 0.67
N GLY A 45 -11.03 11.04 1.69
CA GLY A 45 -10.05 12.09 2.01
C GLY A 45 -8.68 11.53 2.42
N ALA A 46 -8.64 10.44 3.18
CA ALA A 46 -7.38 9.79 3.54
C ALA A 46 -6.70 9.12 2.32
N LEU A 47 -7.48 8.58 1.38
CA LEU A 47 -6.96 7.99 0.13
C LEU A 47 -6.44 9.06 -0.82
N GLU A 48 -7.19 10.15 -1.00
CA GLU A 48 -6.79 11.27 -1.85
C GLU A 48 -5.49 11.92 -1.34
N LYS A 49 -5.39 12.14 -0.03
CA LYS A 49 -4.14 12.64 0.58
C LYS A 49 -2.99 11.66 0.41
N PHE A 50 -3.25 10.37 0.52
CA PHE A 50 -2.22 9.36 0.32
C PHE A 50 -1.71 9.34 -1.11
N ARG A 51 -2.60 9.41 -2.12
CA ARG A 51 -2.19 9.51 -3.53
C ARG A 51 -1.24 10.69 -3.74
N LYS A 52 -1.64 11.89 -3.30
CA LYS A 52 -0.80 13.10 -3.38
C LYS A 52 0.54 12.95 -2.67
N HIS A 53 0.57 12.24 -1.54
CA HIS A 53 1.81 12.00 -0.79
C HIS A 53 2.78 11.07 -1.51
N ILE A 54 2.28 10.04 -2.23
CA ILE A 54 3.15 9.20 -3.05
C ILE A 54 3.63 10.00 -4.27
N GLU A 55 2.72 10.70 -4.95
CA GLU A 55 3.02 11.47 -6.16
C GLU A 55 3.95 12.67 -5.92
N SER A 56 3.90 13.31 -4.75
CA SER A 56 4.87 14.37 -4.41
C SER A 56 6.29 13.83 -4.29
N ASN A 57 6.44 12.52 -4.09
CA ASN A 57 7.70 11.80 -4.01
C ASN A 57 8.70 12.36 -2.99
N GLU A 58 8.24 13.13 -2.01
CA GLU A 58 9.10 13.76 -0.99
C GLU A 58 9.93 12.75 -0.18
N ASN A 59 9.43 11.52 -0.07
CA ASN A 59 10.07 10.42 0.64
C ASN A 59 10.65 9.33 -0.30
N ASN A 60 10.83 9.62 -1.60
CA ASN A 60 11.24 8.64 -2.63
C ASN A 60 10.27 7.45 -2.84
N LEU A 61 9.06 7.51 -2.27
CA LEU A 61 8.11 6.39 -2.36
C LEU A 61 7.60 6.13 -3.78
N LEU A 62 7.54 7.14 -4.65
CA LEU A 62 7.15 6.93 -6.05
C LEU A 62 8.24 6.11 -6.77
N ASN A 63 9.50 6.48 -6.55
CA ASN A 63 10.65 5.80 -7.15
C ASN A 63 10.78 4.35 -6.65
N ASP A 64 10.42 4.10 -5.40
CA ASP A 64 10.49 2.78 -4.77
C ASP A 64 9.35 1.83 -5.19
N LEU A 65 8.38 2.28 -6.01
CA LEU A 65 7.22 1.44 -6.37
C LEU A 65 7.61 0.11 -7.04
N HIS A 66 8.77 0.05 -7.69
CA HIS A 66 9.34 -1.16 -8.26
C HIS A 66 9.52 -2.29 -7.23
N GLU A 67 9.72 -1.98 -5.94
CA GLU A 67 9.82 -2.99 -4.88
C GLU A 67 8.52 -3.81 -4.70
N LEU A 68 7.39 -3.27 -5.15
CA LEU A 68 6.08 -3.91 -5.04
C LEU A 68 5.75 -4.80 -6.25
N GLU A 69 6.63 -4.85 -7.25
CA GLU A 69 6.42 -5.64 -8.46
C GLU A 69 6.25 -7.14 -8.14
N GLY A 70 5.15 -7.72 -8.65
CA GLY A 70 4.81 -9.12 -8.43
C GLY A 70 4.45 -9.49 -6.99
N LYS A 71 4.34 -8.52 -6.06
CA LYS A 71 4.06 -8.76 -4.64
C LYS A 71 2.57 -8.71 -4.33
N ARG A 72 2.11 -9.63 -3.48
CA ARG A 72 0.80 -9.56 -2.83
C ARG A 72 0.85 -8.59 -1.67
N LEU A 73 0.11 -7.48 -1.76
CA LEU A 73 0.09 -6.46 -0.72
C LEU A 73 -0.89 -6.80 0.41
N GLY A 74 -0.42 -6.70 1.65
CA GLY A 74 -1.18 -6.95 2.86
C GLY A 74 -1.68 -5.67 3.52
N CYS A 75 -3.00 -5.50 3.56
CA CYS A 75 -3.67 -4.42 4.29
C CYS A 75 -4.97 -4.90 4.94
N TRP A 76 -5.39 -4.21 6.00
CA TRP A 76 -6.64 -4.48 6.73
C TRP A 76 -7.87 -3.77 6.14
N CYS A 77 -7.70 -2.86 5.18
CA CYS A 77 -8.82 -2.08 4.62
C CYS A 77 -9.73 -2.90 3.69
N LYS A 78 -9.19 -3.90 2.99
CA LYS A 78 -9.95 -4.73 2.06
C LYS A 78 -11.07 -5.49 2.80
N PRO A 79 -12.26 -5.64 2.18
CA PRO A 79 -12.58 -5.39 0.77
C PRO A 79 -12.92 -3.93 0.40
N LYS A 80 -12.92 -3.00 1.36
CA LYS A 80 -13.20 -1.57 1.09
C LYS A 80 -12.05 -0.92 0.32
N PRO A 81 -12.26 0.26 -0.30
CA PRO A 81 -11.18 0.99 -0.97
C PRO A 81 -9.95 1.13 -0.06
N CYS A 82 -8.79 0.82 -0.61
CA CYS A 82 -7.55 0.63 0.14
C CYS A 82 -6.43 1.46 -0.49
N HIS A 83 -5.50 1.93 0.34
CA HIS A 83 -4.35 2.68 -0.16
C HIS A 83 -3.40 1.80 -1.01
N GLY A 84 -3.44 0.48 -0.83
CA GLY A 84 -2.77 -0.47 -1.71
C GLY A 84 -3.31 -0.44 -3.15
N ASP A 85 -4.58 -0.06 -3.36
CA ASP A 85 -5.12 0.12 -4.71
C ASP A 85 -4.42 1.27 -5.43
N ILE A 86 -4.11 2.35 -4.69
CA ILE A 86 -3.36 3.51 -5.21
C ILE A 86 -1.93 3.12 -5.56
N LEU A 87 -1.24 2.35 -4.72
CA LEU A 87 0.12 1.87 -5.02
C LEU A 87 0.14 1.04 -6.32
N CYS A 88 -0.83 0.13 -6.49
CA CYS A 88 -0.96 -0.66 -7.71
C CYS A 88 -1.28 0.20 -8.94
N GLU A 89 -2.13 1.21 -8.79
CA GLU A 89 -2.49 2.14 -9.88
C GLU A 89 -1.27 2.96 -10.33
N LEU A 90 -0.55 3.57 -9.37
CA LEU A 90 0.66 4.34 -9.65
C LEU A 90 1.75 3.48 -10.28
N PHE A 91 1.99 2.27 -9.75
CA PHE A 91 2.97 1.36 -10.34
C PHE A 91 2.64 1.03 -11.81
N LYS A 92 1.38 0.71 -12.11
CA LYS A 92 0.94 0.48 -13.50
C LYS A 92 1.15 1.69 -14.38
N ARG A 93 0.87 2.90 -13.87
CA ARG A 93 1.07 4.16 -14.60
C ARG A 93 2.55 4.36 -14.94
N GLU A 94 3.46 4.17 -13.98
CA GLU A 94 4.90 4.30 -14.21
C GLU A 94 5.39 3.33 -15.29
N ILE A 95 4.98 2.06 -15.22
CA ILE A 95 5.33 1.05 -16.24
C ILE A 95 4.79 1.44 -17.63
N GLN A 96 3.56 1.93 -17.71
CA GLN A 96 2.98 2.39 -18.97
C GLN A 96 3.71 3.60 -19.56
N GLN A 97 4.20 4.50 -18.71
CA GLN A 97 4.94 5.68 -19.13
C GLN A 97 6.34 5.30 -19.63
N LEU A 98 7.03 4.40 -18.92
CA LEU A 98 8.31 3.83 -19.37
C LEU A 98 8.18 3.10 -20.71
N ALA A 99 7.13 2.30 -20.89
CA ALA A 99 6.88 1.59 -22.15
C ALA A 99 6.69 2.54 -23.34
N LYS A 100 6.03 3.68 -23.12
CA LYS A 100 5.85 4.72 -24.16
C LYS A 100 7.18 5.37 -24.55
N ASN A 101 8.01 5.69 -23.57
CA ASN A 101 9.30 6.35 -23.81
C ASN A 101 10.31 5.46 -24.58
N ILE A 102 10.14 4.14 -24.57
CA ILE A 102 10.98 3.20 -25.35
C ILE A 102 10.48 3.08 -26.80
N SER A 103 9.19 3.36 -27.03
CA SER A 103 8.57 3.26 -28.36
C SER A 103 8.70 4.53 -29.22
N GLU A 104 9.23 5.62 -28.65
CA GLU A 104 9.57 6.89 -29.32
C GLU A 104 11.04 6.91 -29.75
#